data_AF-A0A8H6PQP2-F1
#
_entry.id   AF-A0A8H6PQP2-F1
#
_cell.length_a   1.000
_cell.length_b   1.000
_cell.length_c   1.000
_cell.angle_alpha   90.00
_cell.angle_beta   90.00
_cell.angle_gamma   90.00
#
_symmetry.space_group_name_H-M   'P 1'
#
loop_
_entity.id
_entity.type
_entity.pdbx_description
1 polymer ?
#
loop_
_entity_poly.entity_id
_entity_poly.type
_entity_poly.pdbx_seq_one_letter_code
_entity_poly.pdbx_strand_id
1 'polypeptide(L)'
;MPANRRSFFDFPDFKPNPDASVSDEFNRLASQRKWKTGSKAWRKMWNRCMALEYDRLLGQNLTRLQNWQQLCEELDLTGPFTSITQCKKALSKVYVNIVDLLDCRILKKKPTKFPSLKALEKYTRKTKRVFSRDIAKQDKLLRVLLRKLW
;
A
#
# COMPACT_ATOMS: atom_id res chain seq x y z
N MET A 1 -17.57 18.80 -1.78
CA MET A 1 -16.32 18.03 -1.59
C MET A 1 -16.54 16.63 -2.18
N PRO A 2 -16.00 16.26 -3.35
CA PRO A 2 -16.13 14.89 -3.80
C PRO A 2 -15.23 14.03 -2.92
N ALA A 3 -15.88 13.27 -2.04
CA ALA A 3 -15.29 12.38 -1.08
C ALA A 3 -14.30 11.42 -1.75
N ASN A 4 -13.15 11.22 -1.10
CA ASN A 4 -12.47 9.97 -0.75
C ASN A 4 -13.02 8.62 -1.32
N ARG A 5 -13.44 8.56 -2.59
CA ARG A 5 -14.12 7.43 -3.22
C ARG A 5 -13.10 6.51 -3.87
N ARG A 6 -13.26 5.21 -3.66
CA ARG A 6 -12.42 4.17 -4.27
C ARG A 6 -12.81 3.95 -5.73
N SER A 7 -12.36 4.84 -6.61
CA SER A 7 -12.72 4.84 -8.04
C SER A 7 -12.41 3.53 -8.78
N PHE A 8 -11.45 2.74 -8.28
CA PHE A 8 -11.18 1.42 -8.86
C PHE A 8 -12.40 0.48 -8.80
N PHE A 9 -13.23 0.57 -7.76
CA PHE A 9 -14.35 -0.33 -7.53
C PHE A 9 -15.68 0.16 -8.13
N ASP A 10 -15.64 1.15 -9.03
CA ASP A 10 -16.82 1.69 -9.71
C ASP A 10 -17.32 0.74 -10.82
N PHE A 11 -17.83 -0.42 -10.42
CA PHE A 11 -18.54 -1.35 -11.30
C PHE A 11 -20.03 -1.36 -10.96
N PRO A 12 -20.95 -1.31 -11.95
CA PRO A 12 -22.39 -1.21 -11.69
C PRO A 12 -22.96 -2.32 -10.79
N ASP A 13 -22.42 -3.53 -10.90
CA ASP A 13 -22.83 -4.74 -10.18
C ASP A 13 -21.93 -5.08 -8.98
N PHE A 14 -21.02 -4.17 -8.59
CA PHE A 14 -20.16 -4.35 -7.42
C PHE A 14 -20.43 -3.22 -6.43
N LYS A 15 -20.88 -3.58 -5.22
CA LYS A 15 -21.11 -2.62 -4.13
C LYS A 15 -19.91 -2.66 -3.18
N PRO A 16 -18.93 -1.74 -3.27
CA PRO A 16 -17.75 -1.78 -2.42
C PRO A 16 -18.10 -1.51 -0.95
N ASN A 17 -17.44 -2.23 -0.03
CA ASN A 17 -17.47 -1.93 1.39
C ASN A 17 -16.33 -0.93 1.74
N PRO A 18 -16.65 0.32 2.13
CA PRO A 18 -15.63 1.33 2.41
C PRO A 18 -14.76 1.01 3.63
N ASP A 19 -15.26 0.20 4.56
CA ASP A 19 -14.57 -0.18 5.80
C ASP A 19 -13.75 -1.47 5.66
N ALA A 20 -13.90 -2.20 4.55
CA ALA A 20 -13.09 -3.36 4.26
C ALA A 20 -11.72 -2.97 3.69
N SER A 21 -10.72 -3.81 3.92
CA SER A 21 -9.37 -3.60 3.37
C SER A 21 -9.40 -3.54 1.84
N VAL A 22 -8.42 -2.85 1.21
CA VAL A 22 -8.37 -2.80 -0.25
C VAL A 22 -8.08 -4.20 -0.81
N SER A 23 -7.24 -4.98 -0.13
CA SER A 23 -6.89 -6.33 -0.59
C SER A 23 -8.10 -7.28 -0.55
N ASP A 24 -8.94 -7.20 0.47
CA ASP A 24 -10.15 -8.04 0.58
C ASP A 24 -11.20 -7.66 -0.47
N GLU A 25 -11.44 -6.37 -0.67
CA GLU A 25 -12.39 -5.90 -1.69
C GLU A 25 -11.93 -6.24 -3.11
N PHE A 26 -10.62 -6.15 -3.36
CA PHE A 26 -10.07 -6.62 -4.63
C PHE A 26 -10.31 -8.11 -4.83
N ASN A 27 -10.06 -8.94 -3.80
CA ASN A 27 -10.26 -10.38 -3.91
C ASN A 27 -11.75 -10.73 -4.12
N ARG A 28 -12.68 -10.00 -3.49
CA ARG A 28 -14.11 -10.16 -3.71
C ARG A 28 -14.51 -9.84 -5.15
N LEU A 29 -14.03 -8.72 -5.68
CA LEU A 29 -14.24 -8.35 -7.08
C LEU A 29 -13.61 -9.36 -8.04
N ALA A 30 -12.38 -9.79 -7.77
CA ALA A 30 -11.67 -10.77 -8.59
C ALA A 30 -12.44 -12.09 -8.67
N SER A 31 -13.02 -12.55 -7.55
CA SER A 31 -13.89 -13.73 -7.51
C SER A 31 -15.15 -13.53 -8.35
N GLN A 32 -15.86 -12.41 -8.21
CA GLN A 32 -17.04 -12.09 -9.01
C GLN A 32 -16.73 -12.04 -10.51
N ARG A 33 -15.54 -11.54 -10.88
CA ARG A 33 -15.07 -11.46 -12.27
C ARG A 33 -14.35 -12.70 -12.76
N LYS A 34 -14.25 -13.75 -11.94
CA LYS A 34 -13.55 -15.02 -12.25
C LYS A 34 -12.07 -14.81 -12.65
N TRP A 35 -11.43 -13.76 -12.12
CA TRP A 35 -9.99 -13.55 -12.29
C TRP A 35 -9.22 -14.51 -11.38
N LYS A 36 -8.73 -15.62 -11.94
CA LYS A 36 -7.92 -16.59 -11.18
C LYS A 36 -6.71 -15.89 -10.55
N THR A 37 -6.46 -16.13 -9.26
CA THR A 37 -5.34 -15.55 -8.52
C THR A 37 -4.01 -15.78 -9.24
N GLY A 38 -3.25 -14.72 -9.47
CA GLY A 38 -2.00 -14.79 -10.19
C GLY A 38 -2.11 -14.93 -11.72
N SER A 39 -3.31 -14.96 -12.31
CA SER A 39 -3.46 -14.86 -13.77
C SER A 39 -2.99 -13.50 -14.30
N LYS A 40 -2.77 -13.38 -15.62
CA LYS A 40 -2.41 -12.11 -16.27
C LYS A 40 -3.46 -11.03 -15.99
N ALA A 41 -4.75 -11.37 -16.08
CA ALA A 41 -5.84 -10.45 -15.78
C ALA A 41 -5.85 -10.02 -14.31
N TRP A 42 -5.73 -10.98 -13.38
CA TRP A 42 -5.67 -10.69 -11.94
C TRP A 42 -4.52 -9.74 -11.61
N ARG A 43 -3.30 -10.02 -12.09
CA ARG A 43 -2.13 -9.17 -11.83
C ARG A 43 -2.30 -7.77 -12.43
N LYS A 44 -2.84 -7.67 -13.64
CA LYS A 44 -3.10 -6.36 -14.29
C LYS A 44 -4.07 -5.52 -13.47
N MET A 45 -5.18 -6.12 -13.02
CA MET A 45 -6.19 -5.43 -12.24
C MET A 45 -5.72 -5.13 -10.83
N TRP A 46 -4.98 -6.05 -10.19
CA TRP A 46 -4.36 -5.86 -8.89
C TRP A 46 -3.43 -4.64 -8.91
N ASN A 47 -2.54 -4.58 -9.90
CA ASN A 47 -1.63 -3.45 -10.08
C ASN A 47 -2.39 -2.14 -10.25
N ARG A 48 -3.44 -2.13 -11.08
CA ARG A 48 -4.28 -0.93 -11.27
C ARG A 48 -4.97 -0.51 -9.97
N CYS A 49 -5.53 -1.45 -9.22
CA CYS A 49 -6.18 -1.21 -7.93
C CYS A 49 -5.21 -0.60 -6.93
N MET A 50 -4.06 -1.25 -6.72
CA MET A 50 -3.05 -0.81 -5.77
C MET A 50 -2.47 0.56 -6.13
N ALA A 51 -2.31 0.89 -7.42
CA ALA A 51 -1.88 2.20 -7.86
C ALA A 51 -2.88 3.30 -7.45
N LEU A 52 -4.15 3.13 -7.81
CA LEU A 52 -5.19 4.11 -7.51
C LEU A 52 -5.39 4.31 -6.00
N GLU A 53 -5.35 3.22 -5.23
CA GLU A 53 -5.52 3.28 -3.79
C GLU A 53 -4.28 3.83 -3.09
N TYR A 54 -3.09 3.58 -3.61
CA TYR A 54 -1.87 4.25 -3.18
C TYR A 54 -1.95 5.76 -3.42
N ASP A 55 -2.34 6.21 -4.62
CA ASP A 55 -2.44 7.63 -4.93
C ASP A 55 -3.46 8.33 -4.02
N ARG A 56 -4.60 7.67 -3.77
CA ARG A 56 -5.67 8.15 -2.88
C ARG A 56 -5.21 8.27 -1.43
N LEU A 57 -4.50 7.27 -0.90
CA LEU A 57 -4.18 7.18 0.54
C LEU A 57 -2.83 7.79 0.92
N LEU A 58 -1.85 7.73 0.01
CA LEU A 58 -0.45 8.09 0.26
C LEU A 58 0.05 9.14 -0.72
N GLY A 59 -0.16 8.96 -2.03
CA GLY A 59 0.46 9.76 -3.10
C GLY A 59 0.16 11.26 -3.02
N GLN A 60 -1.08 11.65 -2.73
CA GLN A 60 -1.45 13.07 -2.60
C GLN A 60 -0.90 13.75 -1.33
N ASN A 61 -0.51 12.96 -0.32
CA ASN A 61 -0.23 13.47 1.01
C ASN A 61 1.27 13.69 1.29
N LEU A 62 2.23 13.34 0.43
CA LEU A 62 3.65 13.29 0.87
C LEU A 62 4.52 14.47 0.43
N THR A 63 3.91 15.61 0.15
CA THR A 63 4.60 16.87 -0.17
C THR A 63 5.09 17.62 1.07
N ARG A 64 4.51 17.34 2.25
CA ARG A 64 4.77 18.07 3.51
C ARG A 64 5.43 17.18 4.55
N LEU A 65 6.33 17.76 5.36
CA LEU A 65 7.04 17.07 6.44
C LEU A 65 6.09 16.33 7.41
N GLN A 66 4.96 16.96 7.76
CA GLN A 66 4.00 16.40 8.71
C GLN A 66 3.50 15.01 8.30
N ASN A 67 3.27 14.80 7.01
CA ASN A 67 2.77 13.52 6.51
C ASN A 67 3.86 12.43 6.53
N TRP A 68 5.14 12.82 6.43
CA TRP A 68 6.26 11.93 6.65
C TRP A 68 6.44 11.58 8.13
N GLN A 69 6.25 12.55 9.03
CA GLN A 69 6.29 12.34 10.48
C GLN A 69 5.17 11.40 10.92
N GLN A 70 3.95 11.62 10.44
CA GLN A 70 2.80 10.75 10.71
C GLN A 70 3.06 9.32 10.24
N LEU A 71 3.65 9.12 9.06
CA LEU A 71 4.01 7.78 8.59
C LEU A 71 5.09 7.13 9.47
N CYS A 72 6.04 7.91 9.98
CA CYS A 72 7.01 7.40 10.94
C CYS A 72 6.35 6.98 12.26
N GLU A 73 5.38 7.75 12.75
CA GLU A 73 4.59 7.45 13.94
C GLU A 73 3.70 6.21 13.76
N GLU A 74 3.03 6.07 12.61
CA GLU A 74 2.25 4.87 12.23
C GLU A 74 3.10 3.60 12.28
N LEU A 75 4.42 3.72 12.08
CA LEU A 75 5.40 2.64 12.12
C LEU A 75 6.18 2.57 13.45
N ASP A 76 5.75 3.31 14.47
CA ASP A 76 6.42 3.44 15.79
C ASP A 76 7.91 3.78 15.69
N LEU A 77 8.29 4.63 14.73
CA LEU A 77 9.65 5.13 14.65
C LEU A 77 9.82 6.30 15.60
N THR A 78 10.85 6.25 16.44
CA THR A 78 11.16 7.29 17.40
C THR A 78 12.36 8.10 16.94
N GLY A 79 12.24 9.43 16.92
CA GLY A 79 13.37 10.32 16.69
C GLY A 79 12.94 11.75 16.37
N PRO A 80 13.87 12.72 16.43
CA PRO A 80 13.61 14.06 15.96
C PRO A 80 13.50 14.03 14.43
N PHE A 81 12.27 13.95 13.93
CA PHE A 81 11.96 13.98 12.50
C PHE A 81 11.77 15.43 12.04
N THR A 82 12.80 16.25 12.15
CA THR A 82 12.73 17.68 11.81
C THR A 82 12.85 17.94 10.30
N SER A 83 13.07 16.91 9.49
CA SER A 83 13.16 17.00 8.03
C SER A 83 12.63 15.76 7.31
N ILE A 84 12.21 15.93 6.05
CA ILE A 84 11.74 14.83 5.20
C ILE A 84 12.86 13.81 4.99
N THR A 85 14.10 14.26 4.88
CA THR A 85 15.28 13.41 4.71
C THR A 85 15.49 12.49 5.91
N GLN A 86 15.31 12.98 7.14
CA GLN A 86 15.40 12.14 8.34
C GLN A 86 14.28 11.09 8.39
N CYS A 87 13.04 11.48 8.07
CA CYS A 87 11.93 10.53 7.98
C CYS A 87 12.25 9.42 6.97
N LYS A 88 12.71 9.78 5.78
CA LYS A 88 13.11 8.83 4.74
C LYS A 88 14.20 7.88 5.21
N LYS A 89 15.21 8.38 5.93
CA LYS A 89 16.32 7.58 6.47
C LYS A 89 15.85 6.60 7.55
N ALA A 90 14.86 6.97 8.35
CA ALA A 90 14.28 6.08 9.35
C ALA A 90 13.41 5.00 8.68
N LEU A 91 12.53 5.40 7.77
CA LEU A 91 11.67 4.50 6.99
C LEU A 91 12.48 3.52 6.12
N SER A 92 13.64 3.95 5.60
CA SER A 92 14.54 3.09 4.83
C SER A 92 15.26 2.03 5.65
N LYS A 93 15.01 1.92 6.96
CA LYS A 93 15.45 0.81 7.81
C LYS A 93 14.32 -0.16 8.16
N VAL A 94 13.08 0.19 7.82
CA VAL A 94 11.91 -0.63 8.10
C VAL A 94 11.64 -1.58 6.93
N TYR A 95 11.20 -2.79 7.28
CA TYR A 95 10.65 -3.75 6.34
C TYR A 95 9.15 -3.85 6.59
N VAL A 96 8.35 -3.33 5.66
CA VAL A 96 6.89 -3.34 5.72
C VAL A 96 6.33 -3.64 4.34
N ASN A 97 5.18 -4.31 4.28
CA ASN A 97 4.48 -4.52 3.02
C ASN A 97 3.58 -3.31 2.71
N ILE A 98 3.70 -2.74 1.52
CA ILE A 98 2.95 -1.53 1.15
C ILE A 98 1.45 -1.78 1.05
N VAL A 99 1.02 -2.96 0.62
CA VAL A 99 -0.41 -3.31 0.58
C VAL A 99 -0.95 -3.32 2.01
N ASP A 100 -0.19 -3.86 2.96
CA ASP A 100 -0.58 -3.82 4.38
C ASP A 100 -0.63 -2.37 4.91
N LEU A 101 0.25 -1.46 4.46
CA LEU A 101 0.14 -0.03 4.81
C LEU A 101 -1.19 0.57 4.35
N LEU A 102 -1.60 0.29 3.10
CA LEU A 102 -2.88 0.77 2.55
C LEU A 102 -4.06 0.21 3.35
N ASP A 103 -4.06 -1.11 3.59
CA ASP A 103 -5.09 -1.80 4.36
C ASP A 103 -5.16 -1.26 5.79
N CYS A 104 -4.02 -1.06 6.45
CA CYS A 104 -3.95 -0.58 7.82
C CYS A 104 -4.46 0.85 7.97
N ARG A 105 -4.20 1.74 7.00
CA ARG A 105 -4.77 3.10 7.01
C ARG A 105 -6.29 3.10 6.91
N ILE A 106 -6.85 2.24 6.06
CA ILE A 106 -8.31 2.06 5.97
C ILE A 106 -8.87 1.53 7.29
N LEU A 107 -8.26 0.47 7.81
CA LEU A 107 -8.72 -0.22 9.01
C LEU A 107 -8.38 0.53 10.31
N LYS A 108 -7.67 1.67 10.23
CA LYS A 108 -7.11 2.41 11.36
C LYS A 108 -6.29 1.52 12.31
N LYS A 109 -5.54 0.58 11.73
CA LYS A 109 -4.65 -0.36 12.43
C LYS A 109 -3.19 -0.02 12.17
N LYS A 110 -2.29 -0.59 12.98
CA LYS A 110 -0.85 -0.47 12.75
C LYS A 110 -0.36 -1.55 11.79
N PRO A 111 0.48 -1.20 10.80
CA PRO A 111 1.06 -2.14 9.87
C PRO A 111 2.11 -3.04 10.54
N THR A 112 2.18 -4.28 10.08
CA THR A 112 3.16 -5.27 10.56
C THR A 112 4.56 -4.91 10.07
N LYS A 113 5.50 -4.75 11.01
CA LYS A 113 6.92 -4.62 10.73
C LYS A 113 7.58 -6.00 10.69
N PHE A 114 8.41 -6.23 9.69
CA PHE A 114 9.17 -7.46 9.54
C PHE A 114 10.60 -7.27 10.06
N PRO A 115 11.18 -8.29 10.70
CA PRO A 115 12.54 -8.19 11.24
C PRO A 115 13.62 -8.22 10.15
N SER A 116 13.30 -8.69 8.94
CA SER A 116 14.25 -8.76 7.82
C SER A 116 13.57 -8.70 6.47
N LEU A 117 14.36 -8.39 5.44
CA LEU A 117 13.93 -8.44 4.04
C LEU A 117 13.41 -9.84 3.66
N LYS A 118 14.09 -10.90 4.11
CA LYS A 118 13.71 -12.30 3.84
C LYS A 118 12.36 -12.66 4.47
N ALA A 119 12.07 -12.12 5.66
CA ALA A 119 10.78 -12.31 6.31
C ALA A 119 9.66 -11.60 5.53
N LEU A 120 9.89 -10.35 5.11
CA LEU A 120 8.97 -9.60 4.26
C LEU A 120 8.73 -10.32 2.92
N GLU A 121 9.79 -10.86 2.31
CA GLU A 121 9.70 -11.60 1.06
C GLU A 121 8.86 -12.87 1.21
N LYS A 122 9.14 -13.70 2.22
CA LYS A 122 8.39 -14.92 2.51
C LYS A 122 6.90 -14.61 2.73
N TYR A 123 6.61 -13.58 3.50
CA TYR A 123 5.24 -13.11 3.72
C TYR A 123 4.56 -12.69 2.41
N THR A 124 5.20 -11.81 1.64
CA THR A 124 4.66 -11.27 0.39
C THR A 124 4.44 -12.38 -0.66
N ARG A 125 5.32 -13.39 -0.72
CA ARG A 125 5.17 -14.56 -1.60
C ARG A 125 3.99 -15.44 -1.19
N LYS A 126 3.76 -15.61 0.11
CA LYS A 126 2.65 -16.41 0.68
C LYS A 126 1.31 -15.73 0.44
N THR A 127 1.21 -14.43 0.71
CA THR A 127 -0.05 -13.67 0.63
C THR A 127 -0.36 -13.16 -0.78
N LYS A 128 0.61 -13.19 -1.70
CA LYS A 128 0.52 -12.58 -3.05
C LYS A 128 0.24 -11.07 -3.03
N ARG A 129 0.41 -10.41 -1.87
CA ARG A 129 0.27 -8.96 -1.68
C ARG A 129 1.48 -8.22 -2.22
N VAL A 130 1.64 -8.27 -3.54
CA VAL A 130 2.79 -7.67 -4.23
C VAL A 130 2.43 -6.27 -4.71
N PHE A 131 3.23 -5.27 -4.35
CA PHE A 131 3.10 -3.94 -4.94
C PHE A 131 4.03 -3.84 -6.16
N SER A 132 3.50 -3.55 -7.34
CA SER A 132 4.32 -3.53 -8.57
C SER A 132 5.31 -2.38 -8.56
N ARG A 133 6.57 -2.70 -8.91
CA ARG A 133 7.66 -1.73 -9.02
C ARG A 133 7.41 -0.69 -10.12
N ASP A 134 6.64 -1.01 -11.15
CA ASP A 134 6.41 -0.07 -12.25
C ASP A 134 5.51 1.10 -11.85
N ILE A 135 4.54 0.84 -10.97
CA ILE A 135 3.71 1.88 -10.32
C ILE A 135 4.60 2.80 -9.47
N ALA A 136 5.61 2.20 -8.86
CA ALA A 136 6.43 2.85 -7.87
C ALA A 136 7.60 3.68 -8.35
N LYS A 137 8.06 3.46 -9.59
CA LYS A 137 9.14 4.25 -10.18
C LYS A 137 8.76 5.74 -10.26
N GLN A 138 7.46 6.04 -10.32
CA GLN A 138 6.91 7.38 -10.48
C GLN A 138 6.87 8.18 -9.16
N ASP A 139 6.90 7.53 -7.99
CA ASP A 139 6.71 8.19 -6.69
C ASP A 139 7.97 8.18 -5.80
N LYS A 140 8.28 9.34 -5.19
CA LYS A 140 9.48 9.55 -4.34
C LYS A 140 9.42 8.78 -3.01
N LEU A 141 8.24 8.48 -2.45
CA LEU A 141 8.05 7.64 -1.28
C LEU A 141 8.24 6.17 -1.62
N LEU A 142 7.64 5.70 -2.70
CA LEU A 142 7.72 4.29 -3.06
C LEU A 142 9.18 3.87 -3.26
N ARG A 143 10.05 4.75 -3.76
CA ARG A 143 11.50 4.49 -3.82
C ARG A 143 12.16 4.27 -2.45
N VAL A 144 11.62 4.83 -1.37
CA VAL A 144 12.17 4.74 -0.01
C VAL A 144 11.68 3.48 0.69
N LEU A 145 10.39 3.18 0.58
CA LEU A 145 9.76 2.03 1.24
C LEU A 145 9.90 0.74 0.45
N LEU A 146 9.93 0.81 -0.88
CA LEU A 146 10.02 -0.39 -1.68
C LEU A 146 11.37 -1.03 -1.54
N ARG A 147 11.28 -2.33 -1.30
CA ARG A 147 12.39 -3.24 -1.45
C ARG A 147 12.16 -4.03 -2.72
N LYS A 148 13.23 -4.18 -3.50
CA LYS A 148 13.25 -5.20 -4.53
C LYS A 148 13.21 -6.55 -3.80
N LEU A 149 12.06 -7.21 -3.83
CA LEU A 149 11.86 -8.50 -3.17
C LEU A 149 12.36 -9.66 -4.06
N TRP A 150 12.42 -9.46 -5.38
CA TRP A 150 13.05 -10.34 -6.37
C TRP A 150 13.20 -9.58 -7.71
#